data_AF-A0A7M4G1L3-F1
#
_entry.id   AF-A0A7M4G1L3-F1
#
_cell.length_a   1.000
_cell.length_b   1.000
_cell.length_c   1.000
_cell.angle_alpha   90.00
_cell.angle_beta   90.00
_cell.angle_gamma   90.00
#
_symmetry.space_group_name_H-M   'P 1'
#
loop_
_entity.id
_entity.type
_entity.pdbx_description
1 polymer ?
#
loop_
_entity_poly.entity_id
_entity_poly.type
_entity_poly.pdbx_seq_one_letter_code
_entity_poly.pdbx_strand_id
1 'polypeptide(L)'
;QYNQRASRSTFPPAETTPVAKASPPPWSPTKREPRFSPPLPRSMDKDSQDVHQVLNELKTKFQEMRKMISTMPGIGVSPEQQQQQLHNLREQVRTKNELLQKYKSLCMFEIPKE
;
A
#
# COMPACT_ATOMS: atom_id res chain seq x y z
N GLN A 1 -5.78 33.04 -57.09
CA GLN A 1 -7.08 32.92 -57.76
C GLN A 1 -7.92 31.91 -57.01
N TYR A 2 -9.10 32.34 -56.56
CA TYR A 2 -10.39 31.72 -56.81
C TYR A 2 -10.61 30.20 -56.59
N ASN A 3 -11.65 29.93 -55.79
CA ASN A 3 -12.67 28.86 -55.93
C ASN A 3 -12.31 27.43 -55.55
N GLN A 4 -13.21 26.58 -55.07
CA GLN A 4 -14.54 26.63 -54.42
C GLN A 4 -15.02 25.17 -54.48
N ARG A 5 -15.90 24.78 -53.54
CA ARG A 5 -16.90 23.70 -53.68
C ARG A 5 -16.35 22.26 -53.71
N ALA A 6 -17.05 21.24 -53.20
CA ALA A 6 -18.41 21.17 -52.70
C ALA A 6 -18.56 19.97 -51.75
N SER A 7 -19.38 20.16 -50.74
CA SER A 7 -20.06 19.13 -49.97
C SER A 7 -20.82 18.14 -50.86
N ARG A 8 -20.83 16.86 -50.47
CA ARG A 8 -22.04 16.00 -50.35
C ARG A 8 -21.66 14.53 -50.13
N SER A 9 -21.68 14.09 -48.86
CA SER A 9 -21.89 12.68 -48.53
C SER A 9 -23.35 12.37 -48.85
N THR A 10 -23.57 11.66 -49.96
CA THR A 10 -24.89 11.22 -50.40
C THR A 10 -25.02 9.75 -50.03
N PHE A 11 -25.91 9.44 -49.08
CA PHE A 11 -26.33 8.07 -48.77
C PHE A 11 -27.14 7.50 -49.95
N PRO A 12 -26.98 6.22 -50.33
CA PRO A 12 -27.99 5.52 -51.11
C PRO A 12 -29.01 4.80 -50.19
N PRO A 13 -30.26 4.61 -50.66
CA PRO A 13 -31.40 4.19 -49.84
C PRO A 13 -31.55 2.67 -49.76
N ALA A 14 -32.32 2.24 -48.77
CA ALA A 14 -32.69 0.85 -48.52
C ALA A 14 -33.55 0.27 -49.66
N GLU A 15 -33.22 -0.93 -50.10
CA GLU A 15 -34.13 -1.82 -50.84
C GLU A 15 -34.18 -3.21 -50.19
N THR A 16 -35.37 -3.50 -49.68
CA THR A 16 -36.17 -4.70 -49.94
C THR A 16 -35.52 -6.08 -49.80
N THR A 17 -35.90 -6.78 -48.72
CA THR A 17 -35.84 -8.24 -48.56
C THR A 17 -36.43 -9.01 -49.75
N PRO A 18 -35.98 -10.26 -49.99
CA PRO A 18 -36.87 -11.37 -49.61
C PRO A 18 -36.18 -12.51 -48.84
N VAL A 19 -36.88 -12.90 -47.77
CA VAL A 19 -36.97 -14.18 -47.04
C VAL A 19 -36.18 -15.38 -47.59
N ALA A 20 -35.25 -15.90 -46.77
CA ALA A 20 -34.88 -17.32 -46.76
C ALA A 20 -34.50 -17.77 -45.32
N LYS A 21 -35.52 -18.32 -44.63
CA LYS A 21 -35.50 -19.28 -43.52
C LYS A 21 -34.17 -19.46 -42.74
N ALA A 22 -33.93 -18.60 -41.76
CA ALA A 22 -32.94 -18.85 -40.71
C ALA A 22 -33.58 -19.67 -39.57
N SER A 23 -33.04 -20.86 -39.28
CA SER A 23 -33.32 -21.59 -38.05
C SER A 23 -33.02 -20.70 -36.84
N PRO A 24 -33.87 -20.68 -35.79
CA PRO A 24 -33.60 -19.86 -34.62
C PRO A 24 -32.34 -20.34 -33.87
N PRO A 25 -31.50 -19.42 -33.37
CA PRO A 25 -30.34 -19.75 -32.53
C PRO A 25 -30.76 -20.50 -31.25
N PRO A 26 -29.89 -21.35 -30.67
CA PRO A 26 -30.21 -22.23 -29.54
C PRO A 26 -30.50 -21.52 -28.20
N TRP A 27 -30.69 -20.21 -28.21
CA TRP A 27 -30.91 -19.40 -27.01
C TRP A 27 -32.27 -18.72 -27.08
N SER A 28 -33.30 -19.54 -26.91
CA SER A 28 -34.60 -19.08 -26.39
C SER A 28 -34.55 -19.19 -24.85
N PRO A 29 -34.97 -18.18 -24.07
CA PRO A 29 -35.07 -18.31 -22.62
C PRO A 29 -36.32 -19.12 -22.27
N THR A 30 -36.23 -20.44 -22.37
CA THR A 30 -37.28 -21.34 -21.90
C THR A 30 -37.05 -21.62 -20.42
N LYS A 31 -37.98 -21.11 -19.60
CA LYS A 31 -38.27 -21.44 -18.18
C LYS A 31 -37.11 -22.03 -17.37
N ARG A 32 -36.54 -21.17 -16.52
CA ARG A 32 -35.56 -21.48 -15.47
C ARG A 32 -36.10 -22.55 -14.51
N GLU A 33 -35.82 -23.81 -14.81
CA GLU A 33 -35.78 -24.89 -13.82
C GLU A 33 -34.70 -24.55 -12.78
N PRO A 34 -34.99 -24.61 -11.46
CA PRO A 34 -33.94 -24.56 -10.46
C PRO A 34 -33.21 -25.91 -10.52
N ARG A 35 -32.17 -25.98 -11.35
CA ARG A 35 -31.14 -27.02 -11.23
C ARG A 35 -30.49 -26.84 -9.87
N PHE A 36 -31.00 -27.57 -8.88
CA PHE A 36 -30.33 -27.73 -7.60
C PHE A 36 -28.95 -28.33 -7.90
N SER A 37 -27.94 -27.47 -7.78
CA SER A 37 -26.55 -27.90 -7.84
C SER A 37 -26.27 -28.69 -6.56
N PRO A 38 -25.60 -29.84 -6.62
CA PRO A 38 -25.26 -30.59 -5.42
C PRO A 38 -24.50 -29.70 -4.43
N PRO A 39 -24.68 -29.85 -3.10
CA PRO A 39 -23.87 -29.11 -2.14
C PRO A 39 -22.40 -29.41 -2.41
N LEU A 40 -21.62 -28.36 -2.64
CA LEU A 40 -20.17 -28.47 -2.77
C LEU A 40 -19.60 -29.17 -1.53
N PRO A 41 -18.55 -30.00 -1.67
CA PRO A 41 -17.92 -30.63 -0.52
C PRO A 41 -17.48 -29.55 0.48
N ARG A 42 -17.99 -29.61 1.71
CA ARG A 42 -17.66 -28.70 2.83
C ARG A 42 -16.15 -28.60 3.17
N SER A 43 -15.31 -29.42 2.52
CA SER A 43 -13.86 -29.35 2.62
C SER A 43 -13.27 -28.13 1.91
N MET A 44 -13.86 -27.65 0.81
CA MET A 44 -13.34 -26.47 0.11
C MET A 44 -13.51 -25.17 0.91
N ASP A 45 -14.56 -25.09 1.74
CA ASP A 45 -14.79 -23.95 2.62
C ASP A 45 -13.72 -23.84 3.72
N LYS A 46 -13.23 -24.99 4.20
CA LYS A 46 -12.19 -25.08 5.23
C LYS A 46 -10.83 -24.67 4.70
N ASP A 47 -10.47 -25.11 3.49
CA ASP A 47 -9.24 -24.68 2.83
C ASP A 47 -9.31 -23.17 2.49
N SER A 48 -10.47 -22.66 2.08
CA SER A 48 -10.67 -21.22 1.89
C SER A 48 -10.50 -20.44 3.20
N GLN A 49 -11.02 -20.95 4.32
CA GLN A 49 -10.89 -20.34 5.64
C GLN A 49 -9.43 -20.32 6.12
N ASP A 50 -8.69 -21.41 5.90
CA ASP A 50 -7.26 -21.50 6.23
C ASP A 50 -6.43 -20.49 5.42
N VAL A 51 -6.71 -20.37 4.11
CA VAL A 51 -6.09 -19.34 3.25
C VAL A 51 -6.41 -17.93 3.74
N HIS A 52 -7.66 -17.66 4.14
CA HIS A 52 -8.03 -16.36 4.71
C HIS A 52 -7.31 -16.08 6.03
N GLN A 53 -7.14 -17.09 6.88
CA GLN A 53 -6.39 -16.97 8.12
C GLN A 53 -4.93 -16.60 7.84
N VAL A 54 -4.23 -17.38 7.00
CA VAL A 54 -2.83 -17.12 6.65
C VAL A 54 -2.66 -15.76 5.99
N LEU A 55 -3.58 -15.35 5.11
CA LEU A 55 -3.56 -14.03 4.47
C LEU A 55 -3.74 -12.91 5.50
N ASN A 56 -4.64 -13.07 6.46
CA ASN A 56 -4.84 -12.10 7.53
C ASN A 56 -3.63 -12.01 8.45
N GLU A 57 -3.04 -13.14 8.84
CA GLU A 57 -1.79 -13.16 9.62
C GLU A 57 -0.66 -12.45 8.88
N LEU A 58 -0.52 -12.72 7.58
CA LEU A 58 0.47 -12.04 6.74
C LEU A 58 0.23 -10.53 6.67
N LYS A 59 -1.02 -10.11 6.44
CA LYS A 59 -1.41 -8.69 6.42
C LYS A 59 -1.09 -7.99 7.74
N THR A 60 -1.38 -8.65 8.87
CA THR A 60 -1.06 -8.13 10.21
C THR A 60 0.45 -7.98 10.38
N LYS A 61 1.24 -9.00 10.03
CA LYS A 61 2.71 -8.92 10.07
C LYS A 61 3.25 -7.75 9.25
N PHE A 62 2.72 -7.51 8.06
CA PHE A 62 3.10 -6.33 7.25
C PHE A 62 2.72 -5.00 7.91
N GLN A 63 1.57 -4.93 8.57
CA GLN A 63 1.16 -3.72 9.29
C GLN A 63 2.07 -3.46 10.50
N GLU A 64 2.40 -4.50 11.26
CA GLU A 64 3.30 -4.43 12.41
C GLU A 64 4.71 -4.01 12.00
N MET A 65 5.27 -4.63 10.96
CA MET A 65 6.60 -4.26 10.45
C MET A 65 6.62 -2.81 9.97
N ARG A 66 5.60 -2.36 9.23
CA ARG A 66 5.51 -0.95 8.83
C ARG A 66 5.45 -0.02 10.02
N LYS A 67 4.64 -0.33 11.03
CA LYS A 67 4.56 0.44 12.28
C LYS A 67 5.92 0.50 12.98
N MET A 68 6.61 -0.64 13.10
CA MET A 68 7.93 -0.72 13.72
C MET A 68 8.95 0.19 13.01
N ILE A 69 9.02 0.11 11.69
CA ILE A 69 9.91 0.95 10.88
C ILE A 69 9.55 2.42 11.05
N SER A 70 8.26 2.77 11.02
CA SER A 70 7.82 4.17 11.21
C SER A 70 8.14 4.73 12.59
N THR A 71 8.18 3.90 13.63
CA THR A 71 8.57 4.32 14.99
C THR A 71 10.07 4.34 15.23
N MET A 72 10.88 3.89 14.27
CA MET A 72 12.32 3.81 14.44
C MET A 72 12.94 5.22 14.43
N PRO A 73 13.67 5.62 15.49
CA PRO A 73 14.33 6.92 15.52
C PRO A 73 15.40 6.99 14.43
N GLY A 74 15.50 8.14 13.77
CA GLY A 74 16.48 8.37 12.72
C GLY A 74 16.04 7.92 11.32
N ILE A 75 14.91 7.21 11.15
CA ILE A 75 14.45 6.79 9.81
C ILE A 75 14.07 7.98 8.89
N GLY A 76 13.77 9.13 9.48
CA GLY A 76 13.37 10.36 8.77
C GLY A 76 14.48 11.40 8.64
N VAL A 77 15.70 11.13 9.09
CA VAL A 77 16.83 12.08 8.99
C VAL A 77 17.86 11.60 7.98
N SER A 78 18.63 12.52 7.40
CA SER A 78 19.73 12.12 6.51
C SER A 78 20.86 11.46 7.32
N PRO A 79 21.65 10.55 6.72
CA PRO A 79 22.80 9.93 7.39
C PRO A 79 23.76 10.96 8.01
N GLU A 80 23.99 12.08 7.31
CA GLU A 80 24.86 13.16 7.77
C GLU A 80 24.27 13.86 9.00
N GLN A 81 22.97 14.11 9.03
CA GLN A 81 22.28 14.68 10.18
C GLN A 81 22.35 13.75 11.40
N GLN A 82 22.17 12.45 11.20
CA GLN A 82 22.31 11.45 12.27
C GLN A 82 23.74 11.45 12.83
N GLN A 83 24.75 11.50 11.96
CA GLN A 83 26.15 11.56 12.36
C GLN A 83 26.45 12.86 13.14
N GLN A 84 25.93 14.00 12.70
CA GLN A 84 26.10 15.28 13.41
C GLN A 84 25.45 15.25 14.79
N GLN A 85 24.25 14.69 14.92
CA GLN A 85 23.58 14.53 16.22
C GLN A 85 24.41 13.66 17.17
N LEU A 86 24.94 12.53 16.68
CA LEU A 86 25.82 11.66 17.47
C LEU A 86 27.11 12.36 17.89
N HIS A 87 27.73 13.11 16.98
CA HIS A 87 28.92 13.90 17.27
C HIS A 87 28.63 14.92 18.39
N ASN A 88 27.54 15.68 18.27
CA ASN A 88 27.14 16.67 19.28
C ASN A 88 26.87 16.04 20.64
N LEU A 89 26.20 14.88 20.68
CA LEU A 89 25.96 14.14 21.92
C LEU A 89 27.27 13.68 22.58
N ARG A 90 28.23 13.18 21.79
CA ARG A 90 29.56 12.77 22.29
C ARG A 90 30.32 13.96 22.88
N GLU A 91 30.32 15.09 22.19
CA GLU A 91 30.95 16.31 22.68
C GLU A 91 30.28 16.82 23.97
N GLN A 92 28.95 16.80 24.05
CA GLN A 92 28.25 17.16 25.28
C GLN A 92 28.65 16.27 26.46
N VAL A 93 28.76 14.95 26.25
CA VAL A 93 29.19 14.02 27.30
C VAL A 93 30.64 14.31 27.70
N ARG A 94 31.54 14.58 26.75
CA ARG A 94 32.91 15.00 27.04
C ARG A 94 32.94 16.27 27.90
N THR A 95 32.31 17.34 27.44
CA THR A 95 32.29 18.62 28.14
C THR A 95 31.68 18.50 29.53
N LYS A 96 30.58 17.76 29.68
CA LYS A 96 29.95 17.51 30.99
C LYS A 96 30.89 16.74 31.92
N ASN A 97 31.60 15.73 31.42
CA ASN A 97 32.58 14.98 32.21
C ASN A 97 33.78 15.84 32.61
N GLU A 98 34.31 16.66 31.70
CA GLU A 98 35.38 17.60 32.03
C GLU A 98 34.96 18.60 33.09
N LEU A 99 33.74 19.14 32.98
CA LEU A 99 33.19 20.06 33.97
C LEU A 99 33.05 19.38 35.33
N LEU A 100 32.50 18.16 35.37
CA LEU A 100 32.42 17.37 36.60
C LEU A 100 33.80 17.09 37.20
N GLN A 101 34.81 16.78 36.37
CA GLN A 101 36.18 16.58 36.83
C GLN A 101 36.77 17.88 37.40
N LYS A 102 36.56 19.01 36.74
CA LYS A 102 36.99 20.33 37.25
C LYS A 102 36.35 20.63 38.60
N TYR A 103 35.04 20.40 38.76
CA TYR A 103 34.37 20.58 40.05
C TYR A 103 34.90 19.62 41.12
N LYS A 104 35.16 18.34 40.78
CA LYS A 104 35.78 17.38 41.70
C LYS A 104 37.19 17.79 42.13
N SER A 105 37.99 18.28 41.19
CA SER A 105 39.35 18.78 41.46
C SER A 105 39.32 20.08 42.28
N LEU A 106 38.32 20.93 42.07
CA LEU A 106 38.16 22.22 42.75
C LEU A 106 37.56 22.07 44.16
N CYS A 107 36.81 21.00 44.42
CA CYS A 107 36.28 20.60 45.73
C CYS A 107 37.37 20.31 46.79
N MET A 108 38.65 20.48 46.47
CA MET A 108 39.73 20.53 47.46
C MET A 108 39.92 21.91 48.12
N PHE A 109 39.14 22.93 47.77
CA PHE A 109 39.20 24.25 48.41
C PHE A 109 37.90 24.57 49.16
N GLU A 110 37.97 24.35 50.48
CA GLU A 110 37.07 24.83 51.55
C GLU A 110 35.60 24.37 51.56
N ILE A 111 35.35 23.34 52.37
CA ILE A 111 34.22 23.39 53.31
C ILE A 111 34.88 23.45 54.70
N PRO A 112 34.83 24.58 55.43
CA PRO A 112 35.17 24.59 56.84
C PRO A 112 34.35 23.49 57.52
N LYS A 113 35.03 22.53 58.12
CA LYS A 113 34.36 21.54 58.96
C LYS A 113 33.97 22.24 60.26
N GLU A 114 32.69 22.57 60.38
CA GLU A 114 32.01 22.75 61.67
C GLU A 114 31.29 21.45 62.04
#